data_AF-A0A2U1PFK9-F1
#
_entry.id   AF-A0A2U1PFK9-F1
#
_cell.length_a   1.000
_cell.length_b   1.000
_cell.length_c   1.000
_cell.angle_alpha   90.00
_cell.angle_beta   90.00
_cell.angle_gamma   90.00
#
_symmetry.space_group_name_H-M   'P 1'
#
loop_
_entity.id
_entity.type
_entity.pdbx_description
1 polymer ?
#
loop_
_entity_poly.entity_id
_entity_poly.type
_entity_poly.pdbx_seq_one_letter_code
_entity_poly.pdbx_strand_id
1 'polypeptide(L)'
;MESSSSAGNSSSGSVPSTESTDKGPLWEYVTKISKTSEKGGTWKFECNFCHEIKQGSYSRVRAHLLQISKQGISTCRRVNNDNLLEMKTKDTEYENIKTNAAPRDVPLPSGGLEFQNTNKKRKSDLSPLARAFDTETRTQLDQEIARMFYTGGLSFNLARNPYYMRAFTFAANHNLGGYVPPNYNKLRTTLVQQEKANVERLLQPIKDTWKERGCQL
;
A
#
# COMPACT_ATOMS: atom_id res chain seq x y z
N MET A 1 -25.79 50.19 -13.18
CA MET A 1 -26.42 49.90 -14.49
C MET A 1 -25.33 49.21 -15.28
N GLU A 2 -25.29 47.92 -15.59
CA GLU A 2 -26.17 46.74 -15.54
C GLU A 2 -25.18 45.55 -15.46
N SER A 3 -25.30 44.63 -14.50
CA SER A 3 -26.03 43.35 -14.57
C SER A 3 -25.25 42.20 -15.23
N SER A 4 -24.81 41.27 -14.36
CA SER A 4 -24.95 39.79 -14.40
C SER A 4 -24.46 38.97 -15.61
N SER A 5 -23.68 37.91 -15.34
CA SER A 5 -24.18 36.51 -15.31
C SER A 5 -23.10 35.48 -14.96
N SER A 6 -23.47 34.57 -14.06
CA SER A 6 -22.75 33.39 -13.60
C SER A 6 -22.78 32.25 -14.62
N ALA A 7 -21.76 31.40 -14.62
CA ALA A 7 -21.89 29.99 -15.00
C ALA A 7 -20.85 29.15 -14.26
N GLY A 8 -21.30 28.41 -13.25
CA GLY A 8 -20.60 27.20 -12.83
C GLY A 8 -20.89 26.10 -13.84
N ASN A 9 -19.94 25.18 -14.03
CA ASN A 9 -20.31 23.78 -14.15
C ASN A 9 -19.18 22.85 -13.73
N SER A 10 -19.47 22.07 -12.71
CA SER A 10 -18.79 20.85 -12.33
C SER A 10 -18.80 19.86 -13.49
N SER A 11 -17.68 19.21 -13.76
CA SER A 11 -17.69 17.94 -14.51
C SER A 11 -16.68 16.99 -13.90
N SER A 12 -17.22 16.23 -12.94
CA SER A 12 -16.76 14.94 -12.44
C SER A 12 -16.30 14.05 -13.60
N GLY A 13 -14.98 13.90 -13.75
CA GLY A 13 -14.37 12.87 -14.58
C GLY A 13 -14.31 11.57 -13.81
N SER A 14 -15.38 10.79 -13.94
CA SER A 14 -15.57 9.47 -13.33
C SER A 14 -14.39 8.55 -13.60
N VAL A 15 -13.77 8.11 -12.50
CA VAL A 15 -12.79 7.02 -12.43
C VAL A 15 -13.44 5.75 -13.00
N PRO A 16 -12.86 5.07 -14.00
CA PRO A 16 -13.22 3.69 -14.28
C PRO A 16 -12.59 2.82 -13.19
N SER A 17 -13.32 2.67 -12.09
CA SER A 17 -13.07 1.64 -11.10
C SER A 17 -13.76 0.37 -11.61
N THR A 18 -13.03 -0.62 -12.11
CA THR A 18 -13.55 -1.99 -12.27
C THR A 18 -12.43 -2.94 -12.66
N GLU A 19 -11.56 -3.31 -11.71
CA GLU A 19 -10.78 -4.56 -11.78
C GLU A 19 -10.12 -4.87 -10.43
N SER A 20 -10.90 -5.28 -9.41
CA SER A 20 -10.30 -5.67 -8.12
C SER A 20 -11.11 -6.62 -7.23
N THR A 21 -12.19 -7.24 -7.70
CA THR A 21 -12.99 -8.17 -6.85
C THR A 21 -12.45 -9.60 -6.76
N ASP A 22 -11.26 -9.87 -7.33
CA ASP A 22 -10.81 -11.24 -7.64
C ASP A 22 -9.57 -11.74 -6.87
N LYS A 23 -9.24 -11.17 -5.72
CA LYS A 23 -7.94 -11.42 -5.03
C LYS A 23 -8.01 -12.05 -3.64
N GLY A 24 -9.18 -12.35 -3.11
CA GLY A 24 -9.28 -12.93 -1.78
C GLY A 24 -9.00 -14.44 -1.77
N PRO A 25 -8.28 -14.98 -0.74
CA PRO A 25 -7.84 -16.37 -0.70
C PRO A 25 -9.01 -17.36 -0.65
N LEU A 26 -10.17 -16.94 -0.14
CA LEU A 26 -11.35 -17.80 -0.04
C LEU A 26 -11.96 -18.18 -1.41
N TRP A 27 -11.53 -17.54 -2.50
CA TRP A 27 -11.90 -17.96 -3.85
C TRP A 27 -11.35 -19.35 -4.23
N GLU A 28 -10.31 -19.85 -3.56
CA GLU A 28 -9.73 -21.19 -3.80
C GLU A 28 -10.70 -22.32 -3.41
N TYR A 29 -11.64 -22.05 -2.50
CA TYR A 29 -12.59 -23.03 -1.98
C TYR A 29 -13.95 -23.03 -2.70
N VAL A 30 -14.06 -22.29 -3.80
CA VAL A 30 -15.27 -22.24 -4.63
C VAL A 30 -14.92 -22.28 -6.12
N THR A 31 -15.78 -22.92 -6.91
CA THR A 31 -15.62 -22.99 -8.36
C THR A 31 -16.40 -21.87 -9.02
N LYS A 32 -15.73 -20.97 -9.75
CA LYS A 32 -16.36 -19.85 -10.46
C LYS A 32 -17.02 -20.37 -11.75
N ILE A 33 -18.33 -20.16 -11.89
CA ILE A 33 -19.11 -20.65 -13.03
C ILE A 33 -19.26 -19.56 -14.09
N SER A 34 -19.83 -18.40 -13.75
CA SER A 34 -20.04 -17.32 -14.71
C SER A 34 -20.21 -15.96 -14.05
N LYS A 35 -19.85 -14.89 -14.77
CA LYS A 35 -20.21 -13.52 -14.38
C LYS A 35 -21.66 -13.27 -14.75
N THR A 36 -22.42 -12.69 -13.82
CA THR A 36 -23.84 -12.40 -14.06
C THR A 36 -24.06 -11.12 -14.89
N SER A 37 -23.03 -10.29 -15.07
CA SER A 37 -23.07 -9.09 -15.91
C SER A 37 -21.66 -8.69 -16.36
N GLU A 38 -21.51 -8.16 -17.57
CA GLU A 38 -20.25 -7.64 -18.12
C GLU A 38 -19.68 -6.46 -17.33
N LYS A 39 -20.53 -5.70 -16.62
CA LYS A 39 -20.15 -4.52 -15.84
C LYS A 39 -20.25 -4.71 -14.31
N GLY A 40 -20.65 -5.89 -13.85
CA GLY A 40 -20.94 -6.16 -12.43
C GLY A 40 -19.95 -7.13 -11.77
N GLY A 41 -19.54 -6.84 -10.53
CA GLY A 41 -18.62 -7.69 -9.74
C GLY A 41 -19.23 -8.96 -9.14
N THR A 42 -20.39 -9.40 -9.64
CA THR A 42 -21.17 -10.52 -9.09
C THR A 42 -20.93 -11.80 -9.89
N TRP A 43 -20.53 -12.86 -9.18
CA TRP A 43 -20.26 -14.16 -9.76
C TRP A 43 -21.30 -15.20 -9.33
N LYS A 44 -21.64 -16.10 -10.25
CA LYS A 44 -22.21 -17.41 -9.91
C LYS A 44 -21.05 -18.35 -9.60
N PHE A 45 -21.11 -18.99 -8.45
CA PHE A 45 -20.06 -19.88 -7.96
C PHE A 45 -20.69 -21.11 -7.29
N GLU A 46 -20.00 -22.23 -7.37
CA GLU A 46 -20.32 -23.47 -6.66
C GLU A 46 -19.40 -23.61 -5.45
N CYS A 47 -19.95 -23.97 -4.30
CA CYS A 47 -19.15 -24.28 -3.12
C CYS A 47 -18.54 -25.68 -3.20
N ASN A 48 -17.22 -25.81 -3.01
CA ASN A 48 -16.54 -27.11 -3.10
C ASN A 48 -16.88 -28.06 -1.92
N PHE A 49 -17.53 -27.56 -0.86
CA PHE A 49 -17.94 -28.35 0.30
C PHE A 49 -19.40 -28.79 0.25
N CYS A 50 -20.34 -27.87 -0.09
CA CYS A 50 -21.76 -28.20 -0.15
C CYS A 50 -22.31 -28.43 -1.55
N HIS A 51 -21.54 -28.14 -2.61
CA HIS A 51 -21.95 -28.21 -4.01
C HIS A 51 -23.20 -27.40 -4.35
N GLU A 52 -23.56 -26.43 -3.50
CA GLU A 52 -24.64 -25.50 -3.79
C GLU A 52 -24.13 -24.36 -4.67
N ILE A 53 -24.83 -24.12 -5.76
CA ILE A 53 -24.58 -22.97 -6.63
C ILE A 53 -25.19 -21.73 -5.98
N LYS A 54 -24.40 -20.69 -5.81
CA LYS A 54 -24.78 -19.40 -5.20
C LYS A 54 -24.32 -18.24 -6.06
N GLN A 55 -24.86 -17.07 -5.76
CA GLN A 55 -24.54 -15.84 -6.48
C GLN A 55 -24.13 -14.72 -5.52
N GLY A 56 -22.98 -14.11 -5.77
CA GLY A 56 -22.46 -13.06 -4.91
C GLY A 56 -21.09 -12.53 -5.29
N SER A 57 -20.67 -11.50 -4.57
CA SER A 57 -19.29 -11.04 -4.53
C SER A 57 -18.49 -11.82 -3.48
N TYR A 58 -17.18 -11.54 -3.38
CA TYR A 58 -16.27 -12.14 -2.40
C TYR A 58 -16.83 -12.12 -0.96
N SER A 59 -17.49 -11.03 -0.54
CA SER A 59 -18.08 -10.91 0.80
C SER A 59 -19.11 -12.01 1.09
N ARG A 60 -19.85 -12.46 0.08
CA ARG A 60 -20.83 -13.56 0.23
C ARG A 60 -20.14 -14.93 0.24
N VAL A 61 -19.06 -15.12 -0.53
CA VAL A 61 -18.22 -16.32 -0.46
C VAL A 61 -17.65 -16.47 0.96
N ARG A 62 -17.07 -15.39 1.50
CA ARG A 62 -16.56 -15.33 2.87
C ARG A 62 -17.62 -15.69 3.90
N ALA A 63 -18.82 -15.10 3.81
CA ALA A 63 -19.89 -15.38 4.77
C ALA A 63 -20.39 -16.83 4.70
N HIS A 64 -20.47 -17.40 3.49
CA HIS A 64 -20.85 -18.79 3.29
C HIS A 64 -19.86 -19.78 3.92
N LEU A 65 -18.57 -19.62 3.60
CA LEU A 65 -17.49 -20.54 4.03
C LEU A 65 -17.15 -20.40 5.52
N LEU A 66 -17.09 -19.17 6.04
CA LEU A 66 -16.74 -18.90 7.44
C LEU A 66 -17.95 -18.98 8.40
N GLN A 67 -19.11 -19.41 7.90
CA GLN A 67 -20.36 -19.56 8.66
C GLN A 67 -20.82 -18.27 9.36
N ILE A 68 -20.63 -17.11 8.71
CA ILE A 68 -21.01 -15.80 9.26
C ILE A 68 -22.49 -15.57 8.96
N SER A 69 -23.31 -15.48 10.00
CA SER A 69 -24.75 -15.22 9.87
C SER A 69 -25.05 -13.76 9.50
N LYS A 70 -26.29 -13.50 9.05
CA LYS A 70 -26.83 -12.15 8.73
C LYS A 70 -26.20 -11.43 7.52
N GLN A 71 -25.59 -12.15 6.58
CA GLN A 71 -24.96 -11.58 5.36
C GLN A 71 -25.74 -11.84 4.06
N GLY A 72 -27.02 -12.20 4.16
CA GLY A 72 -27.89 -12.42 2.99
C GLY A 72 -27.53 -13.65 2.14
N ILE A 73 -26.79 -14.61 2.69
CA ILE A 73 -26.43 -15.89 2.08
C ILE A 73 -26.50 -17.00 3.14
N SER A 74 -26.89 -18.21 2.75
CA SER A 74 -26.88 -19.35 3.68
C SER A 74 -25.45 -19.79 4.00
N THR A 75 -25.21 -20.23 5.24
CA THR A 75 -23.91 -20.73 5.70
C THR A 75 -23.66 -22.16 5.23
N CYS A 76 -22.40 -22.53 5.00
CA CYS A 76 -22.05 -23.89 4.59
C CYS A 76 -22.01 -24.82 5.80
N ARG A 77 -22.94 -25.79 5.87
CA ARG A 77 -22.97 -26.81 6.93
C ARG A 77 -22.03 -27.99 6.71
N ARG A 78 -21.46 -28.13 5.51
CA ARG A 78 -20.51 -29.21 5.16
C ARG A 78 -19.04 -28.84 5.40
N VAL A 79 -18.76 -27.59 5.76
CA VAL A 79 -17.41 -27.19 6.18
C VAL A 79 -17.11 -27.80 7.54
N ASN A 80 -16.14 -28.71 7.59
CA ASN A 80 -15.60 -29.28 8.83
C ASN A 80 -14.78 -28.25 9.62
N ASN A 81 -14.57 -28.50 10.91
CA ASN A 81 -13.87 -27.58 11.82
C ASN A 81 -12.42 -27.31 11.41
N ASP A 82 -11.70 -28.32 10.90
CA ASP A 82 -10.32 -28.16 10.42
C ASP A 82 -10.23 -27.19 9.24
N ASN A 83 -11.10 -27.41 8.23
CA ASN A 83 -11.20 -26.53 7.07
C ASN A 83 -11.66 -25.13 7.46
N LEU A 84 -12.56 -25.01 8.45
CA LEU A 84 -13.01 -23.73 8.98
C LEU A 84 -11.86 -22.94 9.63
N LEU A 85 -11.01 -23.63 10.41
CA LEU A 85 -9.87 -23.00 11.07
C LEU A 85 -8.85 -22.52 10.03
N GLU A 86 -8.51 -23.34 9.04
CA GLU A 86 -7.61 -22.95 7.96
C GLU A 86 -8.15 -21.75 7.17
N MET A 87 -9.42 -21.79 6.77
CA MET A 87 -10.06 -20.68 6.05
C MET A 87 -10.12 -19.40 6.89
N LYS A 88 -10.36 -19.49 8.20
CA LYS A 88 -10.32 -18.34 9.11
C LYS A 88 -8.92 -17.75 9.22
N THR A 89 -7.88 -18.58 9.29
CA THR A 89 -6.49 -18.13 9.33
C THR A 89 -6.15 -17.37 8.04
N LYS A 90 -6.41 -17.97 6.87
CA LYS A 90 -6.17 -17.32 5.56
C LYS A 90 -6.94 -16.00 5.41
N ASP A 91 -8.19 -15.95 5.86
CA ASP A 91 -9.01 -14.72 5.83
C ASP A 91 -8.46 -13.65 6.79
N THR A 92 -8.05 -14.04 7.99
CA THR A 92 -7.47 -13.12 8.98
C THR A 92 -6.16 -12.55 8.48
N GLU A 93 -5.28 -13.38 7.91
CA GLU A 93 -4.02 -12.92 7.30
C GLU A 93 -4.27 -11.95 6.14
N TYR A 94 -5.22 -12.27 5.26
CA TYR A 94 -5.60 -11.39 4.14
C TYR A 94 -6.16 -10.05 4.62
N GLU A 95 -7.06 -10.05 5.61
CA GLU A 95 -7.58 -8.82 6.21
C GLU A 95 -6.49 -8.05 6.98
N ASN A 96 -5.55 -8.74 7.63
CA ASN A 96 -4.42 -8.12 8.32
C ASN A 96 -3.46 -7.46 7.33
N ILE A 97 -3.17 -8.08 6.18
CA ILE A 97 -2.40 -7.47 5.10
C ILE A 97 -3.13 -6.24 4.55
N LYS A 98 -4.43 -6.35 4.30
CA LYS A 98 -5.26 -5.24 3.80
C LYS A 98 -5.33 -4.07 4.79
N THR A 99 -5.38 -4.34 6.10
CA THR A 99 -5.50 -3.33 7.16
C THR A 99 -4.15 -2.76 7.61
N ASN A 100 -3.05 -3.52 7.57
CA ASN A 100 -1.70 -3.00 7.81
C ASN A 100 -1.12 -2.27 6.58
N ALA A 101 -1.71 -2.43 5.39
CA ALA A 101 -1.42 -1.60 4.25
C ALA A 101 -1.96 -0.15 4.39
N ALA A 102 -2.82 0.12 5.38
CA ALA A 102 -3.26 1.47 5.69
C ALA A 102 -2.18 2.19 6.53
N PRO A 103 -1.79 3.43 6.19
CA PRO A 103 -0.85 4.19 7.00
C PRO A 103 -1.44 4.36 8.41
N ARG A 104 -0.81 3.73 9.41
CA ARG A 104 -1.12 4.03 10.81
C ARG A 104 -0.22 5.17 11.23
N ASP A 105 -0.80 6.35 11.36
CA ASP A 105 -0.14 7.45 12.05
C ASP A 105 -0.19 7.12 13.55
N VAL A 106 0.85 6.45 14.05
CA VAL A 106 1.01 6.23 15.49
C VAL A 106 1.61 7.50 16.05
N PRO A 107 0.89 8.27 16.89
CA PRO A 107 1.44 9.47 17.50
C PRO A 107 2.54 9.03 18.49
N LEU A 108 3.76 8.86 17.99
CA LEU A 108 4.94 8.71 18.81
C LEU A 108 5.37 10.12 19.20
N PRO A 109 5.45 10.49 20.49
CA PRO A 109 5.84 11.83 20.90
C PRO A 109 7.15 12.20 20.20
N SER A 110 7.11 13.26 19.39
CA SER A 110 8.33 13.86 18.82
C SER A 110 9.21 14.28 19.96
N GLY A 111 10.38 13.63 20.04
CA GLY A 111 11.35 13.84 21.09
C GLY A 111 11.84 15.27 21.03
N GLY A 112 11.14 16.14 21.75
CA GLY A 112 11.49 17.51 22.04
C GLY A 112 10.90 17.88 23.39
N LEU A 113 11.24 17.11 24.44
CA LEU A 113 10.75 17.22 25.81
C LEU A 113 9.23 17.05 25.98
N GLU A 114 8.83 16.22 26.95
CA GLU A 114 7.61 16.30 27.78
C GLU A 114 7.14 14.89 28.15
N PHE A 115 7.98 14.20 28.91
CA PHE A 115 7.46 13.37 29.98
C PHE A 115 7.09 14.33 31.10
N GLN A 116 5.79 14.55 31.33
CA GLN A 116 5.30 15.29 32.48
C GLN A 116 5.77 14.57 33.75
N ASN A 117 6.84 15.08 34.35
CA ASN A 117 7.10 14.90 35.76
C ASN A 117 7.23 16.28 36.40
N THR A 118 6.50 16.42 37.50
CA THR A 118 6.27 17.63 38.26
C THR A 118 7.55 18.15 38.92
N ASN A 119 8.19 19.18 38.34
CA ASN A 119 8.77 20.34 39.05
C ASN A 119 9.82 21.10 38.21
N LYS A 120 9.62 22.42 38.15
CA LYS A 120 10.63 23.50 38.00
C LYS A 120 11.65 23.45 36.84
N LYS A 121 11.48 24.43 35.93
CA LYS A 121 12.52 25.28 35.29
C LYS A 121 13.72 24.58 34.64
N ARG A 122 13.75 24.58 33.30
CA ARG A 122 14.70 25.35 32.45
C ARG A 122 14.41 25.02 30.97
N LYS A 123 13.84 25.98 30.24
CA LYS A 123 13.99 26.04 28.78
C LYS A 123 15.49 26.20 28.53
N SER A 124 16.15 25.18 27.97
CA SER A 124 17.54 25.30 27.55
C SER A 124 17.59 26.24 26.35
N ASP A 125 18.21 27.41 26.52
CA ASP A 125 18.63 28.25 25.41
C ASP A 125 19.47 27.41 24.45
N LEU A 126 18.91 27.09 23.27
CA LEU A 126 19.70 26.57 22.17
C LEU A 126 20.73 27.64 21.81
N SER A 127 22.02 27.31 21.90
CA SER A 127 23.12 28.19 21.51
C SER A 127 22.88 28.76 20.10
N PRO A 128 23.22 30.03 19.81
CA PRO A 128 23.12 30.62 18.47
C PRO A 128 23.75 29.74 17.38
N LEU A 129 24.79 28.97 17.74
CA LEU A 129 25.44 28.01 16.86
C LEU A 129 24.52 26.84 16.46
N ALA A 130 23.70 26.33 17.38
CA ALA A 130 22.76 25.24 17.11
C ALA A 130 21.67 25.66 16.12
N ARG A 131 21.25 26.94 16.18
CA ARG A 131 20.31 27.55 15.23
C ARG A 131 20.97 27.78 13.87
N ALA A 132 22.24 28.20 13.84
CA ALA A 132 22.98 28.41 12.60
C ALA A 132 23.17 27.10 11.78
N PHE A 133 23.17 25.94 12.44
CA PHE A 133 23.28 24.63 11.80
C PHE A 133 21.95 23.87 11.67
N ASP A 134 20.83 24.56 11.93
CA ASP A 134 19.49 23.99 11.84
C ASP A 134 19.36 22.62 12.54
N THR A 135 19.93 22.55 13.75
CA THR A 135 20.09 21.29 14.49
C THR A 135 18.73 20.66 14.81
N GLU A 136 17.70 21.48 14.99
CA GLU A 136 16.33 21.05 15.28
C GLU A 136 15.67 20.35 14.10
N THR A 137 15.74 20.90 12.89
CA THR A 137 15.14 20.25 11.69
C THR A 137 15.86 18.96 11.33
N ARG A 138 17.18 18.90 11.52
CA ARG A 138 17.98 17.67 11.35
C ARG A 138 17.55 16.59 12.34
N THR A 139 17.39 16.96 13.61
CA THR A 139 16.89 16.06 14.65
C THR A 139 15.48 15.57 14.32
N GLN A 140 14.61 16.46 13.83
CA GLN A 140 13.26 16.08 13.41
C GLN A 140 13.28 15.12 12.22
N LEU A 141 14.12 15.37 11.20
CA LEU A 141 14.30 14.47 10.07
C LEU A 141 14.78 13.09 10.51
N ASP A 142 15.76 13.03 11.41
CA ASP A 142 16.25 11.77 11.98
C ASP A 142 15.15 11.01 12.72
N GLN A 143 14.26 11.72 13.45
CA GLN A 143 13.10 11.11 14.10
C GLN A 143 12.09 10.55 13.10
N GLU A 144 11.75 11.27 12.03
CA GLU A 144 10.85 10.79 10.99
C GLU A 144 11.40 9.56 10.27
N ILE A 145 12.70 9.59 9.97
CA ILE A 145 13.42 8.44 9.42
C ILE A 145 13.32 7.26 10.40
N ALA A 146 13.68 7.44 11.67
CA ALA A 146 13.64 6.36 12.65
C ALA A 146 12.22 5.76 12.79
N ARG A 147 11.18 6.61 12.82
CA ARG A 147 9.78 6.17 12.84
C ARG A 147 9.43 5.33 11.63
N MET A 148 9.84 5.74 10.44
CA MET A 148 9.63 4.96 9.21
C MET A 148 10.20 3.54 9.32
N PHE A 149 11.37 3.37 9.96
CA PHE A 149 11.94 2.04 10.20
C PHE A 149 11.12 1.24 11.22
N TYR A 150 10.76 1.85 12.35
CA TYR A 150 10.07 1.16 13.45
C TYR A 150 8.63 0.80 13.12
N THR A 151 7.86 1.71 12.53
CA THR A 151 6.45 1.47 12.19
C THR A 151 6.31 0.68 10.89
N GLY A 152 7.23 0.85 9.95
CA GLY A 152 7.26 0.13 8.68
C GLY A 152 7.88 -1.27 8.76
N GLY A 153 8.48 -1.65 9.89
CA GLY A 153 9.17 -2.93 10.05
C GLY A 153 10.36 -3.10 9.09
N LEU A 154 11.04 -2.00 8.75
CA LEU A 154 12.14 -2.01 7.78
C LEU A 154 13.43 -2.52 8.45
N SER A 155 14.19 -3.34 7.72
CA SER A 155 15.52 -3.78 8.19
C SER A 155 16.49 -2.60 8.27
N PHE A 156 17.27 -2.49 9.35
CA PHE A 156 18.35 -1.49 9.46
C PHE A 156 19.42 -1.62 8.37
N ASN A 157 19.54 -2.78 7.71
CA ASN A 157 20.41 -2.92 6.55
C ASN A 157 20.03 -1.99 5.39
N LEU A 158 18.77 -1.55 5.31
CA LEU A 158 18.33 -0.56 4.32
C LEU A 158 19.11 0.76 4.44
N ALA A 159 19.47 1.19 5.66
CA ALA A 159 20.26 2.41 5.87
C ALA A 159 21.68 2.32 5.28
N ARG A 160 22.19 1.10 5.08
CA ARG A 160 23.48 0.85 4.41
C ARG A 160 23.37 0.84 2.88
N ASN A 161 22.15 0.85 2.34
CA ASN A 161 21.95 0.85 0.90
C ASN A 161 22.40 2.20 0.32
N PRO A 162 23.28 2.24 -0.70
CA PRO A 162 23.75 3.50 -1.28
C PRO A 162 22.63 4.33 -1.91
N TYR A 163 21.54 3.70 -2.39
CA TYR A 163 20.36 4.41 -2.91
C TYR A 163 19.58 5.12 -1.80
N TYR A 164 19.53 4.55 -0.59
CA TYR A 164 18.93 5.19 0.57
C TYR A 164 19.67 6.49 0.91
N MET A 165 21.00 6.40 1.07
CA MET A 165 21.84 7.57 1.36
C MET A 165 21.71 8.63 0.26
N ARG A 166 21.82 8.21 -1.02
CA ARG A 166 21.68 9.14 -2.15
C ARG A 166 20.33 9.83 -2.18
N ALA A 167 19.23 9.16 -1.87
CA ALA A 167 17.91 9.76 -1.91
C ALA A 167 17.76 10.91 -0.89
N PHE A 168 18.14 10.67 0.38
CA PHE A 168 18.06 11.70 1.41
C PHE A 168 19.11 12.81 1.20
N THR A 169 20.33 12.48 0.78
CA THR A 169 21.34 13.47 0.41
C THR A 169 20.87 14.35 -0.75
N PHE A 170 20.28 13.77 -1.78
CA PHE A 170 19.72 14.51 -2.91
C PHE A 170 18.58 15.44 -2.44
N ALA A 171 17.62 14.91 -1.67
CA ALA A 171 16.51 15.70 -1.16
C ALA A 171 16.98 16.86 -0.24
N ALA A 172 18.01 16.65 0.59
CA ALA A 172 18.53 17.67 1.50
C ALA A 172 19.34 18.77 0.78
N ASN A 173 19.99 18.43 -0.34
CA ASN A 173 20.85 19.37 -1.08
C ASN A 173 20.11 20.12 -2.20
N HIS A 174 18.89 19.72 -2.55
CA HIS A 174 18.10 20.33 -3.62
C HIS A 174 16.83 20.96 -3.06
N ASN A 175 16.53 22.21 -3.48
CA ASN A 175 15.27 22.86 -3.14
C ASN A 175 14.12 22.31 -4.00
N LEU A 176 13.51 21.22 -3.55
CA LEU A 176 12.42 20.53 -4.24
C LEU A 176 11.06 21.08 -3.81
N GLY A 177 10.80 22.37 -4.09
CA GLY A 177 9.57 23.05 -3.68
C GLY A 177 8.29 22.30 -4.08
N GLY A 178 7.51 21.86 -3.10
CA GLY A 178 6.26 21.14 -3.31
C GLY A 178 6.40 19.68 -3.78
N TYR A 179 7.62 19.13 -3.81
CA TYR A 179 7.84 17.73 -4.15
C TYR A 179 7.29 16.80 -3.07
N VAL A 180 6.56 15.78 -3.49
CA VAL A 180 6.09 14.71 -2.63
C VAL A 180 6.75 13.40 -3.05
N PRO A 181 7.37 12.65 -2.12
CA PRO A 181 7.95 11.34 -2.43
C PRO A 181 6.95 10.40 -3.12
N PRO A 182 7.42 9.47 -3.95
CA PRO A 182 6.55 8.56 -4.69
C PRO A 182 5.66 7.73 -3.74
N ASN A 183 4.35 7.76 -3.98
CA ASN A 183 3.41 6.90 -3.25
C ASN A 183 3.47 5.44 -3.74
N TYR A 184 2.79 4.55 -3.01
CA TYR A 184 2.74 3.11 -3.30
C TYR A 184 2.42 2.79 -4.76
N ASN A 185 1.39 3.43 -5.35
CA ASN A 185 0.98 3.14 -6.71
C ASN A 185 2.05 3.59 -7.72
N LYS A 186 2.62 4.78 -7.52
CA LYS A 186 3.68 5.31 -8.38
C LYS A 186 4.93 4.43 -8.36
N LEU A 187 5.29 3.89 -7.19
CA LEU A 187 6.36 2.91 -7.05
C LEU A 187 6.03 1.61 -7.79
N ARG A 188 4.85 1.03 -7.53
CA ARG A 188 4.44 -0.28 -8.05
C ARG A 188 4.30 -0.32 -9.57
N THR A 189 3.89 0.77 -10.21
CA THR A 189 3.61 0.80 -11.65
C THR A 189 4.64 1.62 -12.41
N THR A 190 4.56 2.94 -12.32
CA THR A 190 5.29 3.86 -13.20
C THR A 190 6.80 3.76 -13.02
N LEU A 191 7.29 3.80 -11.78
CA LEU A 191 8.73 3.80 -11.52
C LEU A 191 9.37 2.44 -11.85
N VAL A 192 8.67 1.33 -11.59
CA VAL A 192 9.13 0.00 -12.00
C VAL A 192 9.20 -0.13 -13.53
N GLN A 193 8.22 0.40 -14.26
CA GLN A 193 8.25 0.40 -15.72
C GLN A 193 9.39 1.25 -16.28
N GLN A 194 9.63 2.43 -15.70
CA GLN A 194 10.75 3.29 -16.07
C GLN A 194 12.10 2.63 -15.81
N GLU A 195 12.26 1.99 -14.65
CA GLU A 195 13.50 1.28 -14.33
C GLU A 195 13.73 0.08 -15.28
N LYS A 196 12.67 -0.68 -15.59
CA LYS A 196 12.75 -1.77 -16.58
C LYS A 196 13.20 -1.24 -17.95
N ALA A 197 12.63 -0.13 -18.41
CA ALA A 197 13.02 0.48 -19.68
C ALA A 197 14.46 1.00 -19.65
N ASN A 198 14.89 1.57 -18.53
CA ASN A 198 16.27 2.02 -18.34
C ASN A 198 17.27 0.86 -18.41
N VAL A 199 17.00 -0.24 -17.69
CA VAL A 199 17.83 -1.45 -17.72
C VAL A 199 17.85 -2.06 -19.13
N GLU A 200 16.70 -2.18 -19.79
CA GLU A 200 16.62 -2.73 -21.15
C GLU A 200 17.46 -1.91 -22.13
N ARG A 201 17.37 -0.57 -22.06
CA ARG A 201 18.21 0.34 -22.86
C ARG A 201 19.70 0.17 -22.57
N LEU A 202 20.09 -0.04 -21.31
CA LEU A 202 21.49 -0.28 -20.94
C LEU A 202 21.99 -1.65 -21.41
N LEU A 203 21.12 -2.65 -21.48
CA LEU A 203 21.44 -3.99 -22.00
C LEU A 203 21.48 -4.05 -23.51
N GLN A 204 20.80 -3.13 -24.21
CA GLN A 204 20.67 -3.18 -25.66
C GLN A 204 22.01 -3.27 -26.42
N PRO A 205 23.05 -2.48 -26.09
CA PRO A 205 24.36 -2.61 -26.74
C PRO A 205 24.96 -4.00 -26.56
N ILE A 206 24.79 -4.62 -25.38
CA ILE A 206 25.27 -5.98 -25.11
C ILE A 206 24.52 -6.98 -26.00
N LYS A 207 23.19 -6.88 -26.08
CA LYS A 207 22.37 -7.75 -26.93
C LYS A 207 22.72 -7.62 -28.41
N ASP A 208 23.04 -6.41 -28.88
CA ASP A 208 23.42 -6.17 -30.26
C ASP A 208 24.80 -6.78 -30.57
N THR A 209 25.76 -6.70 -29.64
CA THR A 209 27.05 -7.41 -29.80
C THR A 209 26.91 -8.93 -29.88
N TRP A 210 25.90 -9.51 -29.22
CA TRP A 210 25.65 -10.96 -29.31
C TRP A 210 25.12 -11.39 -30.68
N LYS A 211 24.33 -10.54 -31.34
CA LYS A 211 23.86 -10.79 -32.71
C LYS A 211 25.01 -10.76 -33.71
N GLU A 212 25.98 -9.86 -33.50
CA GLU A 212 27.15 -9.72 -34.38
C GLU A 212 28.21 -10.80 -34.16
N ARG A 213 28.43 -11.20 -32.89
CA ARG A 213 29.53 -12.11 -32.53
C ARG A 213 29.10 -13.55 -32.28
N GLY A 214 27.81 -13.87 -32.40
CA GLY A 214 27.28 -15.21 -32.23
C GLY A 214 27.64 -15.80 -30.87
N CYS A 215 27.07 -15.27 -29.79
CA CYS A 215 27.16 -15.96 -28.49
C CYS A 215 26.32 -17.24 -28.55
N GLN A 216 26.99 -18.38 -28.75
CA GLN A 216 26.42 -19.68 -28.42
C GLN A 216 26.37 -19.78 -26.89
N LEU A 217 25.16 -19.89 -26.32
CA LEU A 217 24.92 -20.24 -24.93
C LEU A 217 25.29 -21.71 -24.67
#